data_AF-A0A1T4X852-F1
#
_entry.id   AF-A0A1T4X852-F1
#
_cell.length_a   1.000
_cell.length_b   1.000
_cell.length_c   1.000
_cell.angle_alpha   90.00
_cell.angle_beta   90.00
_cell.angle_gamma   90.00
#
_symmetry.space_group_name_H-M   'P 1'
#
loop_
_entity.id
_entity.type
_entity.pdbx_description
1 polymer ?
#
loop_
_entity_poly.entity_id
_entity_poly.type
_entity_poly.pdbx_seq_one_letter_code
_entity_poly.pdbx_strand_id
1 'polypeptide(L)'
;MPRQCLFLFLMLFPLCVSSAWAAPEPGTPEYAARMVYEGGHTLNFAMMADHACMTEQDREELKTFFASQIEELRRAGVDYDAVGYDFSQVVYTLVEQDRDLARVRIAGPYAIIMPTGTEWDEDPDVIIVQRIDGQWRMCGDQSRANMPLAEYRAWLEGSGSVAGQAPVSGPSPVEVTRAFCEAVYRIDAHTMEANMCRAMRGAGLVEMAENARKEFDTMGVDWSKVQHDFTGLRYELVRQEGGMAEVRLTGSYVRTHPVIGGKEQQEDQVFMLRAEDGRWVVCE
;
A
#
# COMPACT_ATOMS: atom_id res chain seq x y z
N MET A 1 -38.68 57.41 21.63
CA MET A 1 -39.42 56.55 20.66
C MET A 1 -38.51 56.31 19.47
N PRO A 2 -38.35 55.09 18.91
CA PRO A 2 -38.69 53.74 19.41
C PRO A 2 -37.44 52.80 19.52
N ARG A 3 -37.39 51.91 20.54
CA ARG A 3 -37.51 50.43 20.51
C ARG A 3 -36.26 49.66 20.04
N GLN A 4 -35.56 48.92 20.93
CA GLN A 4 -35.66 47.46 21.23
C GLN A 4 -34.26 46.86 20.93
N CYS A 5 -33.66 45.86 21.58
CA CYS A 5 -33.99 44.89 22.61
C CYS A 5 -32.69 44.42 23.31
N LEU A 6 -32.84 43.99 24.56
CA LEU A 6 -32.01 43.01 25.28
C LEU A 6 -31.38 41.95 24.36
N PHE A 7 -30.12 41.56 24.58
CA PHE A 7 -29.76 40.13 24.65
C PHE A 7 -28.49 39.89 25.46
N LEU A 8 -28.70 39.09 26.50
CA LEU A 8 -27.76 38.45 27.40
C LEU A 8 -26.84 37.52 26.57
N PHE A 9 -25.55 37.83 26.44
CA PHE A 9 -24.58 36.88 25.87
C PHE A 9 -24.01 36.03 27.01
N LEU A 10 -24.62 34.86 27.20
CA LEU A 10 -23.97 33.72 27.83
C LEU A 10 -22.75 33.37 26.99
N MET A 11 -21.55 33.57 27.56
CA MET A 11 -20.33 32.94 27.06
C MET A 11 -20.41 31.45 27.34
N LEU A 12 -21.08 30.71 26.46
CA LEU A 12 -20.82 29.29 26.28
C LEU A 12 -19.52 29.18 25.48
N PHE A 13 -18.40 29.07 26.19
CA PHE A 13 -17.23 28.44 25.60
C PHE A 13 -17.64 27.00 25.24
N PRO A 14 -17.52 26.56 23.98
CA PRO A 14 -17.55 25.15 23.71
C PRO A 14 -16.32 24.60 24.40
N LEU A 15 -16.55 23.76 25.42
CA LEU A 15 -15.56 22.79 25.86
C LEU A 15 -15.15 22.04 24.58
N CYS A 16 -13.96 22.33 24.06
CA CYS A 16 -13.26 21.43 23.18
C CYS A 16 -13.12 20.13 23.96
N VAL A 17 -14.07 19.21 23.74
CA VAL A 17 -13.88 17.82 24.04
C VAL A 17 -12.78 17.40 23.08
N SER A 18 -11.54 17.43 23.56
CA SER A 18 -10.46 16.66 22.97
C SER A 18 -10.96 15.23 22.98
N SER A 19 -11.51 14.77 21.86
CA SER A 19 -11.80 13.37 21.63
C SER A 19 -10.44 12.68 21.65
N ALA A 20 -10.04 12.21 22.83
CA ALA A 20 -9.04 11.18 22.95
C ALA A 20 -9.55 10.03 22.09
N TRP A 21 -8.90 9.81 20.95
CA TRP A 21 -9.22 8.70 20.07
C TRP A 21 -9.01 7.44 20.90
N ALA A 22 -10.11 6.80 21.29
CA ALA A 22 -10.04 5.61 22.10
C ALA A 22 -9.33 4.53 21.28
N ALA A 23 -8.35 3.86 21.89
CA ALA A 23 -7.70 2.72 21.27
C ALA A 23 -8.77 1.67 20.87
N PRO A 24 -8.61 0.99 19.71
CA PRO A 24 -9.54 -0.05 19.28
C PRO A 24 -9.79 -1.10 20.38
N GLU A 25 -11.04 -1.52 20.54
CA GLU A 25 -11.41 -2.51 21.56
C GLU A 25 -10.94 -3.92 21.15
N PRO A 26 -10.42 -4.75 22.09
CA PRO A 26 -10.07 -6.14 21.80
C PRO A 26 -11.22 -6.91 21.15
N GLY A 27 -10.92 -7.67 20.09
CA GLY A 27 -11.92 -8.44 19.35
C GLY A 27 -12.65 -7.67 18.25
N THR A 28 -12.24 -6.44 17.95
CA THR A 28 -12.68 -5.68 16.77
C THR A 28 -11.75 -5.89 15.57
N PRO A 29 -12.22 -5.67 14.33
CA PRO A 29 -11.38 -5.59 13.14
C PRO A 29 -10.20 -4.61 13.29
N GLU A 30 -10.48 -3.43 13.85
CA GLU A 30 -9.51 -2.35 14.05
C GLU A 30 -8.42 -2.74 15.05
N TYR A 31 -8.78 -3.53 16.06
CA TYR A 31 -7.79 -4.08 16.99
C TYR A 31 -6.87 -5.08 16.30
N ALA A 32 -7.39 -5.98 15.46
CA ALA A 32 -6.53 -6.89 14.70
C ALA A 32 -5.59 -6.13 13.76
N ALA A 33 -6.10 -5.10 13.07
CA ALA A 33 -5.31 -4.20 12.24
C ALA A 33 -4.16 -3.54 13.00
N ARG A 34 -4.49 -2.98 14.16
CA ARG A 34 -3.54 -2.35 15.08
C ARG A 34 -2.44 -3.33 15.51
N MET A 35 -2.81 -4.54 15.93
CA MET A 35 -1.86 -5.53 16.44
C MET A 35 -0.83 -5.93 15.38
N VAL A 36 -1.25 -6.06 14.12
CA VAL A 36 -0.34 -6.38 13.02
C VAL A 36 0.50 -5.17 12.60
N TYR A 37 -0.11 -3.99 12.45
CA TYR A 37 0.60 -2.76 12.07
C TYR A 37 1.66 -2.35 13.09
N GLU A 38 1.26 -2.14 14.35
CA GLU A 38 2.20 -1.76 15.42
C GLU A 38 3.21 -2.90 15.68
N GLY A 39 2.78 -4.16 15.59
CA GLY A 39 3.66 -5.33 15.73
C GLY A 39 4.75 -5.39 14.65
N GLY A 40 4.42 -5.01 13.41
CA GLY A 40 5.37 -4.91 12.31
C GLY A 40 6.43 -3.84 12.55
N HIS A 41 6.01 -2.60 12.84
CA HIS A 41 6.94 -1.48 13.08
C HIS A 41 7.81 -1.67 14.32
N THR A 42 7.28 -2.30 15.38
CA THR A 42 8.03 -2.59 16.62
C THR A 42 8.81 -3.91 16.56
N LEU A 43 8.84 -4.59 15.41
CA LEU A 43 9.37 -5.94 15.24
C LEU A 43 8.93 -6.91 16.35
N ASN A 44 7.71 -6.74 16.86
CA ASN A 44 7.13 -7.55 17.91
C ASN A 44 6.41 -8.74 17.30
N PHE A 45 7.17 -9.81 17.07
CA PHE A 45 6.66 -11.04 16.44
C PHE A 45 5.43 -11.59 17.16
N ALA A 46 5.43 -11.64 18.49
CA ALA A 46 4.31 -12.23 19.25
C ALA A 46 3.01 -11.45 19.03
N MET A 47 3.10 -10.12 19.05
CA MET A 47 1.97 -9.23 18.79
C MET A 47 1.39 -9.45 17.38
N MET A 48 2.24 -9.61 16.38
CA MET A 48 1.80 -9.80 15.00
C MET A 48 1.28 -11.22 14.73
N ALA A 49 1.98 -12.24 15.23
CA ALA A 49 1.69 -13.64 14.93
C ALA A 49 0.31 -14.10 15.44
N ASP A 50 -0.18 -13.53 16.53
CA ASP A 50 -1.50 -13.86 17.08
C ASP A 50 -2.65 -13.28 16.24
N HIS A 51 -2.36 -12.22 15.49
CA HIS A 51 -3.35 -11.44 14.73
C HIS A 51 -3.18 -11.51 13.22
N ALA A 52 -2.12 -12.13 12.71
CA ALA A 52 -1.93 -12.40 11.29
C ALA A 52 -2.37 -13.83 10.91
N CYS A 53 -2.93 -13.97 9.71
CA CYS A 53 -3.11 -15.27 9.07
C CYS A 53 -1.80 -15.73 8.45
N MET A 54 -1.19 -16.72 9.07
CA MET A 54 0.12 -17.23 8.69
C MET A 54 0.14 -18.74 8.86
N THR A 55 0.77 -19.45 7.92
CA THR A 55 1.11 -20.86 8.13
C THR A 55 2.21 -20.99 9.18
N GLU A 56 2.44 -22.19 9.70
CA GLU A 56 3.54 -22.43 10.65
C GLU A 56 4.91 -22.13 10.01
N GLN A 57 5.05 -22.38 8.72
CA GLN A 57 6.27 -22.03 7.97
C GLN A 57 6.45 -20.51 7.93
N ASP A 58 5.42 -19.75 7.53
CA ASP A 58 5.50 -18.28 7.47
C ASP A 58 5.83 -17.67 8.84
N ARG A 59 5.32 -18.27 9.92
CA ARG A 59 5.62 -17.85 11.30
C ARG A 59 7.10 -17.97 11.62
N GLU A 60 7.72 -19.10 11.28
CA GLU A 60 9.15 -19.31 11.56
C GLU A 60 10.04 -18.46 10.65
N GLU A 61 9.67 -18.27 9.39
CA GLU A 61 10.37 -17.37 8.46
C GLU A 61 10.32 -15.92 8.94
N LEU A 62 9.14 -15.43 9.31
CA LEU A 62 8.95 -14.08 9.83
C LEU A 62 9.70 -13.85 11.15
N LYS A 63 9.65 -14.81 12.07
CA LYS A 63 10.40 -14.74 13.33
C LYS A 63 11.90 -14.64 13.07
N THR A 64 12.40 -15.41 12.11
CA THR A 64 13.81 -15.35 11.69
C THR A 64 14.14 -14.01 11.05
N PHE A 65 13.25 -13.47 10.23
CA PHE A 65 13.38 -12.15 9.62
C PHE A 65 13.43 -11.03 10.67
N PHE A 66 12.51 -11.00 11.63
CA PHE A 66 12.52 -9.98 12.70
C PHE A 66 13.79 -10.07 13.54
N ALA A 67 14.24 -11.29 13.88
CA ALA A 67 15.49 -11.49 14.59
C ALA A 67 16.71 -10.97 13.79
N SER A 68 16.72 -11.15 12.47
CA SER A 68 17.81 -10.67 11.62
C SER A 68 17.85 -9.14 11.52
N GLN A 69 16.69 -8.48 11.44
CA GLN A 69 16.56 -7.02 11.44
C GLN A 69 17.06 -6.40 12.75
N ILE A 70 16.65 -6.97 13.90
CA ILE A 70 17.13 -6.52 15.22
C ILE A 70 18.67 -6.66 15.31
N GLU A 71 19.22 -7.78 14.84
CA GLU A 71 20.66 -8.00 14.86
C GLU A 71 21.43 -7.08 13.90
N GLU A 72 20.82 -6.68 12.78
CA GLU A 72 21.38 -5.70 11.86
C GLU A 72 21.42 -4.30 12.49
N LEU A 73 20.34 -3.87 13.15
CA LEU A 73 20.30 -2.61 13.89
C LEU A 73 21.36 -2.57 14.99
N ARG A 74 21.49 -3.65 15.76
CA ARG A 74 22.53 -3.78 16.80
C ARG A 74 23.95 -3.71 16.21
N ARG A 75 24.20 -4.35 15.07
CA ARG A 75 25.48 -4.24 14.35
C ARG A 75 25.76 -2.84 13.84
N ALA A 76 24.74 -2.07 13.50
CA ALA A 76 24.85 -0.65 13.15
C ALA A 76 25.06 0.27 14.37
N GLY A 77 25.11 -0.28 15.59
CA GLY A 77 25.31 0.47 16.82
C GLY A 77 24.04 1.06 17.41
N VAL A 78 22.86 0.65 16.94
CA VAL A 78 21.57 1.03 17.52
C VAL A 78 21.29 0.17 18.75
N ASP A 79 21.05 0.82 19.89
CA ASP A 79 20.50 0.15 21.07
C ASP A 79 19.00 -0.08 20.85
N TYR A 80 18.68 -1.20 20.19
CA TYR A 80 17.31 -1.56 19.85
C TYR A 80 16.38 -1.57 21.07
N ASP A 81 16.89 -2.00 22.22
CA ASP A 81 16.08 -2.13 23.45
C ASP A 81 15.75 -0.75 24.05
N ALA A 82 16.43 0.32 23.60
CA ALA A 82 16.14 1.71 23.94
C ALA A 82 15.25 2.42 22.90
N VAL A 83 14.89 1.76 21.79
CA VAL A 83 13.97 2.32 20.79
C VAL A 83 12.54 2.17 21.29
N GLY A 84 11.86 3.28 21.48
CA GLY A 84 10.42 3.35 21.77
C GLY A 84 9.61 3.67 20.52
N TYR A 85 8.31 3.37 20.58
CA TYR A 85 7.36 3.76 19.54
C TYR A 85 6.11 4.37 20.18
N ASP A 86 5.59 5.44 19.58
CA ASP A 86 4.35 6.08 20.00
C ASP A 86 3.38 6.17 18.81
N PHE A 87 2.33 5.35 18.88
CA PHE A 87 1.24 5.27 17.90
C PHE A 87 0.01 6.08 18.32
N SER A 88 0.11 6.96 19.32
CA SER A 88 -1.05 7.69 19.86
C SER A 88 -1.76 8.61 18.86
N GLN A 89 -1.11 8.95 17.74
CA GLN A 89 -1.69 9.72 16.64
C GLN A 89 -2.16 8.86 15.46
N VAL A 90 -1.92 7.54 15.50
CA VAL A 90 -2.42 6.60 14.49
C VAL A 90 -3.89 6.29 14.76
N VAL A 91 -4.70 6.42 13.72
CA VAL A 91 -6.14 6.21 13.75
C VAL A 91 -6.50 5.00 12.92
N TYR A 92 -7.21 4.06 13.53
CA TYR A 92 -7.74 2.86 12.89
C TYR A 92 -9.24 3.05 12.68
N THR A 93 -9.67 3.13 11.42
CA THR A 93 -11.06 3.39 11.05
C THR A 93 -11.65 2.21 10.31
N LEU A 94 -12.72 1.61 10.84
CA LEU A 94 -13.53 0.66 10.08
C LEU A 94 -14.22 1.38 8.92
N VAL A 95 -13.83 1.02 7.70
CA VAL A 95 -14.37 1.60 6.46
C VAL A 95 -15.61 0.82 6.00
N GLU A 96 -15.50 -0.50 6.03
CA GLU A 96 -16.53 -1.42 5.52
C GLU A 96 -16.46 -2.73 6.31
N GLN A 97 -17.59 -3.38 6.55
CA GLN A 97 -17.64 -4.70 7.17
C GLN A 97 -18.73 -5.57 6.53
N ASP A 98 -18.41 -6.82 6.26
CA ASP A 98 -19.34 -7.84 5.80
C ASP A 98 -19.06 -9.18 6.49
N ARG A 99 -20.00 -9.66 7.32
CA ARG A 99 -19.93 -10.95 8.04
C ARG A 99 -18.58 -11.20 8.73
N ASP A 100 -17.69 -11.90 8.04
CA ASP A 100 -16.36 -12.34 8.42
C ASP A 100 -15.23 -11.56 7.72
N LEU A 101 -15.51 -10.46 7.04
CA LEU A 101 -14.53 -9.57 6.41
C LEU A 101 -14.73 -8.14 6.86
N ALA A 102 -13.64 -7.38 6.99
CA ALA A 102 -13.68 -5.96 7.25
C ALA A 102 -12.51 -5.25 6.55
N ARG A 103 -12.77 -4.02 6.11
CA ARG A 103 -11.74 -3.09 5.62
C ARG A 103 -11.47 -2.05 6.69
N VAL A 104 -10.22 -1.92 7.08
CA VAL A 104 -9.75 -0.94 8.07
C VAL A 104 -8.78 0.01 7.38
N ARG A 105 -8.99 1.31 7.55
CA ARG A 105 -8.03 2.34 7.15
C ARG A 105 -7.15 2.70 8.34
N ILE A 106 -5.86 2.76 8.11
CA ILE A 106 -4.83 3.21 9.05
C ILE A 106 -4.34 4.57 8.54
N ALA A 107 -4.34 5.58 9.40
CA ALA A 107 -3.92 6.92 9.02
C ALA A 107 -3.30 7.67 10.20
N GLY A 108 -2.47 8.67 9.89
CA GLY A 108 -1.80 9.50 10.88
C GLY A 108 -0.40 8.98 11.22
N PRO A 109 0.45 9.87 11.76
CA PRO A 109 1.85 9.56 11.96
C PRO A 109 2.09 8.76 13.24
N TYR A 110 3.21 8.06 13.29
CA TYR A 110 3.78 7.45 14.49
C TYR A 110 5.17 8.01 14.76
N ALA A 111 5.58 7.98 16.03
CA ALA A 111 6.89 8.43 16.45
C ALA A 111 7.81 7.25 16.77
N ILE A 112 9.02 7.28 16.22
CA ILE A 112 10.15 6.42 16.58
C ILE A 112 11.00 7.19 17.59
N ILE A 113 11.08 6.70 18.81
CA ILE A 113 11.74 7.36 19.94
C ILE A 113 13.11 6.72 20.10
N MET A 114 14.14 7.38 19.58
CA MET A 114 15.54 6.95 19.72
C MET A 114 16.24 7.75 20.82
N PRO A 115 17.36 7.24 21.37
CA PRO A 115 18.20 8.02 22.30
C PRO A 115 18.71 9.34 21.70
N THR A 116 18.83 9.41 20.37
CA THR A 116 19.31 10.57 19.62
C THR A 116 18.21 11.59 19.31
N GLY A 117 16.93 11.24 19.50
CA GLY A 117 15.79 12.10 19.20
C GLY A 117 14.55 11.33 18.77
N THR A 118 13.46 12.06 18.57
CA THR A 118 12.21 11.52 18.03
C THR A 118 12.14 11.78 16.54
N GLU A 119 11.93 10.72 15.77
CA GLU A 119 11.61 10.77 14.35
C GLU A 119 10.13 10.48 14.17
N TRP A 120 9.49 11.16 13.21
CA TRP A 120 8.09 10.95 12.88
C TRP A 120 8.01 10.36 11.49
N ASP A 121 7.17 9.35 11.35
CA ASP A 121 6.90 8.67 10.09
C ASP A 121 5.39 8.50 9.91
N GLU A 122 4.96 8.35 8.66
CA GLU A 122 3.55 8.18 8.31
C GLU A 122 3.45 7.19 7.16
N ASP A 123 2.87 6.03 7.45
CA ASP A 123 2.63 4.97 6.46
C ASP A 123 1.13 4.66 6.44
N PRO A 124 0.34 5.46 5.67
CA PRO A 124 -1.10 5.28 5.62
C PRO A 124 -1.43 4.04 4.79
N ASP A 125 -2.29 3.20 5.33
CA ASP A 125 -2.63 1.93 4.69
C ASP A 125 -4.13 1.66 4.75
N VAL A 126 -4.58 0.80 3.85
CA VAL A 126 -5.92 0.21 3.87
C VAL A 126 -5.71 -1.27 3.87
N ILE A 127 -6.22 -1.94 4.90
CA ILE A 127 -6.03 -3.37 5.05
C ILE A 127 -7.36 -4.11 5.09
N ILE A 128 -7.33 -5.39 4.72
CA ILE A 128 -8.45 -6.31 4.91
C ILE A 128 -8.13 -7.28 6.05
N VAL A 129 -9.08 -7.40 6.97
CA VAL A 129 -9.07 -8.38 8.05
C VAL A 129 -10.23 -9.36 7.90
N GLN A 130 -9.99 -10.62 8.23
CA GLN A 130 -10.93 -11.73 8.15
C GLN A 130 -11.17 -12.35 9.52
N ARG A 131 -12.39 -12.79 9.78
CA ARG A 131 -12.75 -13.52 10.99
C ARG A 131 -12.54 -15.01 10.76
N ILE A 132 -11.52 -15.59 11.37
CA ILE A 132 -11.19 -17.02 11.32
C ILE A 132 -11.25 -17.58 12.73
N ASP A 133 -11.96 -18.70 12.91
CA ASP A 133 -12.18 -19.35 14.21
C ASP A 133 -12.70 -18.40 15.29
N GLY A 134 -13.55 -17.46 14.90
CA GLY A 134 -14.15 -16.46 15.78
C GLY A 134 -13.25 -15.28 16.13
N GLN A 135 -12.03 -15.20 15.59
CA GLN A 135 -11.07 -14.13 15.84
C GLN A 135 -10.81 -13.33 14.56
N TRP A 136 -10.74 -12.00 14.67
CA TRP A 136 -10.28 -11.16 13.56
C TRP A 136 -8.78 -11.29 13.40
N ARG A 137 -8.35 -11.50 12.16
CA ARG A 137 -6.97 -11.66 11.75
C ARG A 137 -6.73 -10.92 10.44
N MET A 138 -5.54 -10.37 10.24
CA MET A 138 -5.13 -9.82 8.95
C MET A 138 -4.77 -10.98 8.02
N CYS A 139 -5.65 -11.24 7.06
CA CYS A 139 -5.60 -12.38 6.16
C CYS A 139 -5.75 -11.85 4.75
N GLY A 140 -4.66 -11.43 4.16
CA GLY A 140 -4.78 -10.82 2.86
C GLY A 140 -3.46 -10.43 2.27
N ASP A 141 -3.43 -10.65 0.97
CA ASP A 141 -2.59 -9.92 0.06
C ASP A 141 -3.05 -8.45 0.08
N GLN A 142 -2.23 -7.57 0.67
CA GLN A 142 -2.54 -6.13 0.79
C GLN A 142 -2.77 -5.48 -0.56
N SER A 143 -2.30 -6.15 -1.61
CA SER A 143 -2.53 -5.78 -2.98
C SER A 143 -4.01 -5.54 -3.32
N ARG A 144 -4.89 -6.36 -2.75
CA ARG A 144 -6.32 -6.30 -3.05
C ARG A 144 -7.12 -5.50 -2.03
N ALA A 145 -6.49 -4.75 -1.13
CA ALA A 145 -7.21 -4.09 -0.04
C ALA A 145 -8.16 -2.96 -0.50
N ASN A 146 -7.91 -2.40 -1.69
CA ASN A 146 -8.77 -1.41 -2.33
C ASN A 146 -9.97 -2.00 -3.08
N MET A 147 -10.03 -3.34 -3.25
CA MET A 147 -11.15 -4.02 -3.91
C MET A 147 -12.39 -4.04 -3.00
N PRO A 148 -13.62 -3.72 -3.48
CA PRO A 148 -14.86 -3.83 -2.71
C PRO A 148 -14.98 -5.16 -1.96
N LEU A 149 -15.50 -5.18 -0.71
CA LEU A 149 -15.48 -6.41 0.09
C LEU A 149 -16.27 -7.56 -0.56
N ALA A 150 -17.34 -7.26 -1.29
CA ALA A 150 -18.09 -8.27 -2.05
C ALA A 150 -17.27 -8.93 -3.17
N GLU A 151 -16.42 -8.16 -3.87
CA GLU A 151 -15.51 -8.69 -4.89
C GLU A 151 -14.36 -9.50 -4.24
N TYR A 152 -13.81 -9.00 -3.13
CA TYR A 152 -12.79 -9.71 -2.36
C TYR A 152 -13.29 -11.04 -1.79
N ARG A 153 -14.53 -11.05 -1.27
CA ARG A 153 -15.21 -12.27 -0.81
C ARG A 153 -15.35 -13.27 -1.95
N ALA A 154 -15.89 -12.82 -3.08
CA ALA A 154 -16.11 -13.72 -4.20
C ALA A 154 -14.77 -14.28 -4.71
N TRP A 155 -13.65 -13.53 -4.59
CA TRP A 155 -12.32 -14.03 -4.88
C TRP A 155 -11.86 -15.10 -3.89
N LEU A 156 -12.04 -14.88 -2.58
CA LEU A 156 -11.74 -15.88 -1.55
C LEU A 156 -12.54 -17.17 -1.72
N GLU A 157 -13.84 -17.04 -2.04
CA GLU A 157 -14.78 -18.15 -2.20
C GLU A 157 -14.70 -18.80 -3.57
N GLY A 158 -14.09 -18.11 -4.53
CA GLY A 158 -14.04 -18.47 -5.93
C GLY A 158 -12.61 -18.40 -6.45
N SER A 159 -11.82 -19.43 -6.17
CA SER A 159 -10.69 -19.84 -7.01
C SER A 159 -11.18 -20.34 -8.38
N GLY A 160 -12.01 -19.54 -9.06
CA GLY A 160 -12.55 -19.84 -10.37
C GLY A 160 -13.68 -18.95 -10.92
N SER A 161 -14.28 -18.02 -10.16
CA SER A 161 -15.52 -17.34 -10.61
C SER A 161 -15.55 -15.80 -10.59
N VAL A 162 -14.56 -15.09 -10.03
CA VAL A 162 -14.49 -13.61 -10.09
C VAL A 162 -13.56 -13.10 -11.17
N ALA A 163 -12.62 -13.95 -11.59
CA ALA A 163 -11.83 -13.65 -12.75
C ALA A 163 -12.81 -13.60 -13.93
N GLY A 164 -12.93 -12.45 -14.59
CA GLY A 164 -13.62 -12.37 -15.88
C GLY A 164 -13.07 -13.43 -16.82
N GLN A 165 -13.61 -13.63 -18.02
CA GLN A 165 -12.88 -14.49 -18.94
C GLN A 165 -11.56 -13.82 -19.33
N ALA A 166 -10.46 -14.58 -19.36
CA ALA A 166 -9.23 -14.11 -19.97
C ALA A 166 -9.57 -13.56 -21.36
N PRO A 167 -9.05 -12.38 -21.75
CA PRO A 167 -9.13 -11.90 -23.11
C PRO A 167 -8.76 -13.00 -24.10
N VAL A 168 -9.65 -13.27 -25.05
CA VAL A 168 -9.45 -14.31 -26.07
C VAL A 168 -8.40 -13.88 -27.10
N SER A 169 -8.13 -12.58 -27.17
CA SER A 169 -7.14 -11.96 -28.07
C SER A 169 -6.58 -10.67 -27.48
N GLY A 170 -5.44 -10.23 -28.01
CA GLY A 170 -4.73 -9.02 -27.56
C GLY A 170 -3.40 -9.33 -26.88
N PRO A 171 -2.73 -8.30 -26.34
CA PRO A 171 -1.49 -8.47 -25.60
C PRO A 171 -1.70 -9.35 -24.36
N SER A 172 -0.76 -10.23 -24.09
CA SER A 172 -0.70 -11.05 -22.88
C SER A 172 -0.49 -10.20 -21.62
N PRO A 173 -0.76 -10.74 -20.41
CA PRO A 173 -0.50 -10.02 -19.15
C PRO A 173 0.94 -9.51 -19.05
N VAL A 174 1.91 -10.30 -19.52
CA VAL A 174 3.33 -9.94 -19.54
C VAL A 174 3.60 -8.75 -20.46
N GLU A 175 2.98 -8.72 -21.64
CA GLU A 175 3.12 -7.60 -22.59
C GLU A 175 2.48 -6.32 -22.05
N VAL A 176 1.31 -6.42 -21.41
CA VAL A 176 0.65 -5.28 -20.76
C VAL A 176 1.48 -4.75 -19.58
N THR A 177 2.00 -5.63 -18.72
CA THR A 177 2.86 -5.26 -17.60
C THR A 177 4.12 -4.55 -18.09
N ARG A 178 4.78 -5.11 -19.11
CA ARG A 178 5.94 -4.48 -19.73
C ARG A 178 5.63 -3.09 -20.27
N ALA A 179 4.55 -2.95 -21.04
CA ALA A 179 4.15 -1.66 -21.59
C ALA A 179 3.85 -0.62 -20.49
N PHE A 180 3.20 -1.05 -19.40
CA PHE A 180 2.93 -0.20 -18.25
C PHE A 180 4.23 0.24 -17.54
N CYS A 181 5.10 -0.70 -17.13
CA CYS A 181 6.34 -0.37 -16.43
C CYS A 181 7.25 0.53 -17.27
N GLU A 182 7.43 0.22 -18.56
CA GLU A 182 8.23 1.07 -19.45
C GLU A 182 7.64 2.48 -19.59
N ALA A 183 6.30 2.61 -19.59
CA ALA A 183 5.64 3.91 -19.60
C ALA A 183 5.88 4.69 -18.30
N VAL A 184 5.85 4.04 -17.14
CA VAL A 184 6.20 4.65 -15.85
C VAL A 184 7.63 5.20 -15.89
N TYR A 185 8.60 4.39 -16.32
CA TYR A 185 9.99 4.83 -16.41
C TYR A 185 10.22 5.96 -17.41
N ARG A 186 9.44 6.01 -18.50
CA ARG A 186 9.49 7.07 -19.51
C ARG A 186 8.64 8.28 -19.15
N ILE A 187 7.85 8.22 -18.09
CA ILE A 187 6.87 9.26 -17.71
C ILE A 187 5.90 9.53 -18.89
N ASP A 188 5.41 8.43 -19.48
CA ASP A 188 4.41 8.43 -20.54
C ASP A 188 3.02 8.21 -19.96
N ALA A 189 2.42 9.32 -19.50
CA ALA A 189 1.10 9.36 -18.88
C ALA A 189 0.00 8.69 -19.73
N HIS A 190 0.04 8.86 -21.05
CA HIS A 190 -0.95 8.29 -21.97
C HIS A 190 -0.83 6.76 -22.01
N THR A 191 0.39 6.23 -22.15
CA THR A 191 0.60 4.77 -22.17
C THR A 191 0.34 4.15 -20.79
N MET A 192 0.66 4.84 -19.69
CA MET A 192 0.27 4.44 -18.34
C MET A 192 -1.25 4.30 -18.24
N GLU A 193 -1.99 5.37 -18.54
CA GLU A 193 -3.45 5.38 -18.46
C GLU A 193 -4.09 4.28 -19.32
N ALA A 194 -3.55 4.05 -20.52
CA ALA A 194 -4.02 3.01 -21.42
C ALA A 194 -3.90 1.60 -20.80
N ASN A 195 -2.85 1.32 -20.01
CA ASN A 195 -2.61 -0.01 -19.44
C ASN A 195 -3.12 -0.17 -18.00
N MET A 196 -3.56 0.89 -17.34
CA MET A 196 -4.12 0.85 -15.98
C MET A 196 -5.60 0.46 -15.95
N CYS A 197 -6.02 -0.20 -14.87
CA CYS A 197 -7.41 -0.46 -14.55
C CYS A 197 -8.13 0.82 -14.15
N ARG A 198 -9.47 0.78 -14.17
CA ARG A 198 -10.29 1.96 -13.82
C ARG A 198 -10.00 2.48 -12.41
N ALA A 199 -9.76 1.59 -11.44
CA ALA A 199 -9.47 1.98 -10.06
C ALA A 199 -8.16 2.76 -9.94
N MET A 200 -7.06 2.26 -10.53
CA MET A 200 -5.76 2.95 -10.51
C MET A 200 -5.80 4.31 -11.21
N ARG A 201 -6.60 4.49 -12.26
CA ARG A 201 -6.75 5.79 -12.94
C ARG A 201 -7.28 6.88 -12.00
N GLY A 202 -8.14 6.50 -11.05
CA GLY A 202 -8.67 7.40 -10.03
C GLY A 202 -7.68 7.76 -8.91
N ALA A 203 -6.52 7.07 -8.83
CA ALA A 203 -5.53 7.25 -7.76
C ALA A 203 -4.52 8.38 -8.03
N GLY A 204 -4.61 9.09 -9.16
CA GLY A 204 -3.78 10.26 -9.44
C GLY A 204 -2.38 9.97 -10.00
N LEU A 205 -2.01 8.71 -10.25
CA LEU A 205 -0.69 8.35 -10.81
C LEU A 205 -0.37 9.02 -12.16
N VAL A 206 -1.38 9.21 -13.00
CA VAL A 206 -1.24 9.93 -14.28
C VAL A 206 -0.92 11.40 -14.05
N GLU A 207 -1.61 12.04 -13.11
CA GLU A 207 -1.35 13.44 -12.72
C GLU A 207 0.04 13.60 -12.10
N MET A 208 0.48 12.64 -11.27
CA MET A 208 1.84 12.62 -10.73
C MET A 208 2.89 12.55 -11.84
N ALA A 209 2.69 11.70 -12.85
CA ALA A 209 3.60 11.59 -14.00
C ALA A 209 3.66 12.90 -14.79
N GLU A 210 2.51 13.51 -15.09
CA GLU A 210 2.46 14.80 -15.79
C GLU A 210 3.13 15.93 -15.01
N ASN A 211 2.94 15.98 -13.69
CA ASN A 211 3.56 16.99 -12.83
C ASN A 211 5.07 16.79 -12.72
N ALA A 212 5.55 15.54 -12.59
CA ALA A 212 6.98 15.24 -12.61
C ALA A 212 7.63 15.73 -13.91
N ARG A 213 6.95 15.55 -15.06
CA ARG A 213 7.46 16.03 -16.35
C ARG A 213 7.57 17.55 -16.42
N LYS A 214 6.55 18.28 -15.92
CA LYS A 214 6.60 19.75 -15.83
C LYS A 214 7.72 20.24 -14.91
N GLU A 215 7.97 19.52 -13.82
CA GLU A 215 9.05 19.83 -12.89
C GLU A 215 10.42 19.66 -13.55
N PHE A 216 10.65 18.54 -14.25
CA PHE A 216 11.88 18.32 -15.02
C PHE A 216 12.10 19.42 -16.08
N ASP A 217 11.06 19.80 -16.82
CA ASP A 217 11.14 20.90 -17.78
C ASP A 217 11.52 22.23 -17.10
N THR A 218 10.97 22.51 -15.91
CA THR A 218 11.29 23.71 -15.12
C THR A 218 12.74 23.70 -14.62
N MET A 219 13.29 22.53 -14.32
CA MET A 219 14.69 22.33 -13.95
C MET A 219 15.65 22.37 -15.16
N GLY A 220 15.13 22.55 -16.38
CA GLY A 220 15.91 22.50 -17.62
C GLY A 220 16.37 21.09 -18.00
N VAL A 221 15.74 20.05 -17.43
CA VAL A 221 15.98 18.65 -17.77
C VAL A 221 15.04 18.25 -18.89
N ASP A 222 15.59 18.14 -20.09
CA ASP A 222 14.86 17.63 -21.24
C ASP A 222 14.72 16.11 -21.14
N TRP A 223 13.60 15.67 -20.56
CA TRP A 223 13.35 14.24 -20.32
C TRP A 223 13.37 13.40 -21.61
N SER A 224 13.08 14.00 -22.77
CA SER A 224 13.14 13.30 -24.07
C SER A 224 14.56 12.85 -24.46
N LYS A 225 15.59 13.42 -23.82
CA LYS A 225 17.00 13.03 -24.00
C LYS A 225 17.46 11.94 -23.04
N VAL A 226 16.64 11.54 -22.08
CA VAL A 226 16.95 10.41 -21.20
C VAL A 226 16.89 9.13 -22.04
N GLN A 227 17.99 8.38 -22.02
CA GLN A 227 18.04 7.05 -22.61
C GLN A 227 17.61 6.04 -21.57
N HIS A 228 16.72 5.12 -21.96
CA HIS A 228 16.19 4.07 -21.12
C HIS A 228 16.67 2.72 -21.67
N ASP A 229 17.36 1.94 -20.84
CA ASP A 229 17.77 0.58 -21.16
C ASP A 229 17.00 -0.40 -20.27
N PHE A 230 16.11 -1.17 -20.89
CA PHE A 230 15.27 -2.18 -20.25
C PHE A 230 15.81 -3.60 -20.47
N THR A 231 16.95 -3.78 -21.13
CA THR A 231 17.46 -5.11 -21.50
C THR A 231 17.82 -5.98 -20.29
N GLY A 232 18.08 -5.38 -19.14
CA GLY A 232 18.31 -6.06 -17.87
C GLY A 232 17.03 -6.51 -17.14
N LEU A 233 15.85 -6.05 -17.58
CA LEU A 233 14.57 -6.39 -16.96
C LEU A 233 14.00 -7.71 -17.49
N ARG A 234 13.38 -8.48 -16.59
CA ARG A 234 12.69 -9.74 -16.88
C ARG A 234 11.27 -9.67 -16.35
N TYR A 235 10.34 -10.16 -17.16
CA TYR A 235 8.91 -10.20 -16.84
C TYR A 235 8.44 -11.64 -16.93
N GLU A 236 7.94 -12.17 -15.82
CA GLU A 236 7.58 -13.58 -15.68
C GLU A 236 6.13 -13.70 -15.22
N LEU A 237 5.32 -14.47 -15.97
CA LEU A 237 3.96 -14.79 -15.52
C LEU A 237 4.06 -15.78 -14.35
N VAL A 238 3.68 -15.34 -13.17
CA VAL A 238 3.69 -16.14 -11.94
C VAL A 238 2.43 -17.00 -11.86
N ARG A 239 1.28 -16.37 -12.09
CA ARG A 239 -0.03 -17.01 -12.01
C ARG A 239 -0.98 -16.40 -13.03
N GLN A 240 -1.85 -17.23 -13.60
CA GLN A 240 -2.98 -16.76 -14.39
C GLN A 240 -4.17 -17.67 -14.13
N GLU A 241 -5.30 -17.07 -13.76
CA GLU A 241 -6.51 -17.78 -13.41
C GLU A 241 -7.72 -16.97 -13.89
N GLY A 242 -8.42 -17.49 -14.88
CA GLY A 242 -9.43 -16.73 -15.63
C GLY A 242 -8.86 -15.40 -16.12
N GLY A 243 -9.59 -14.33 -15.87
CA GLY A 243 -9.28 -12.92 -16.15
C GLY A 243 -8.51 -12.23 -15.03
N MET A 244 -7.70 -12.97 -14.27
CA MET A 244 -6.70 -12.41 -13.35
C MET A 244 -5.32 -12.98 -13.70
N ALA A 245 -4.27 -12.17 -13.53
CA ALA A 245 -2.89 -12.60 -13.72
C ALA A 245 -1.94 -11.89 -12.74
N GLU A 246 -0.82 -12.53 -12.46
CA GLU A 246 0.28 -12.03 -11.63
C GLU A 246 1.55 -12.09 -12.46
N VAL A 247 2.24 -10.95 -12.60
CA VAL A 247 3.48 -10.86 -13.37
C VAL A 247 4.59 -10.29 -12.48
N ARG A 248 5.68 -11.03 -12.32
CA ARG A 248 6.85 -10.57 -11.57
C ARG A 248 7.82 -9.86 -12.51
N LEU A 249 8.25 -8.67 -12.11
CA LEU A 249 9.36 -7.93 -12.68
C LEU A 249 10.60 -8.15 -11.83
N THR A 250 11.69 -8.59 -12.44
CA THR A 250 13.02 -8.63 -11.78
C THR A 250 14.10 -8.07 -12.68
N GLY A 251 15.24 -7.70 -12.09
CA GLY A 251 16.46 -7.36 -12.82
C GLY A 251 16.82 -5.88 -12.74
N SER A 252 17.63 -5.40 -13.67
CA SER A 252 18.14 -4.03 -13.63
C SER A 252 17.60 -3.15 -14.74
N TYR A 253 17.25 -1.93 -14.36
CA TYR A 253 16.88 -0.84 -15.25
C TYR A 253 17.96 0.23 -15.20
N VAL A 254 18.41 0.69 -16.38
CA VAL A 254 19.41 1.77 -16.48
C VAL A 254 18.80 2.97 -17.20
N ARG A 255 18.97 4.15 -16.61
CA ARG A 255 18.64 5.43 -17.26
C ARG A 255 19.85 6.32 -17.36
N THR A 256 20.05 6.94 -18.51
CA THR A 256 21.20 7.82 -18.75
C THR A 256 20.75 9.15 -19.32
N HIS A 257 21.07 10.24 -18.62
CA HIS A 257 20.89 11.59 -19.12
C HIS A 257 22.24 12.17 -19.58
N PRO A 258 22.33 12.85 -20.73
CA PRO A 258 23.60 13.33 -21.30
C PRO A 258 24.44 14.23 -20.39
N VAL A 259 23.79 14.95 -19.47
CA VAL A 259 24.44 15.91 -18.56
C VAL A 259 24.58 15.38 -17.13
N ILE A 260 23.65 14.53 -16.69
CA ILE A 260 23.53 14.11 -15.28
C ILE A 260 24.14 12.70 -15.09
N GLY A 261 24.40 11.98 -16.19
CA GLY A 261 24.97 10.64 -16.16
C GLY A 261 23.92 9.54 -16.03
N GLY A 262 24.39 8.33 -15.75
CA GLY A 262 23.60 7.12 -15.62
C GLY A 262 23.21 6.81 -14.18
N LYS A 263 22.00 6.25 -13.98
CA LYS A 263 21.61 5.58 -12.75
C LYS A 263 21.08 4.19 -13.09
N GLU A 264 21.57 3.19 -12.37
CA GLU A 264 21.02 1.83 -12.38
C GLU A 264 20.09 1.66 -11.18
N GLN A 265 18.98 0.96 -11.39
CA GLN A 265 17.99 0.61 -10.37
C GLN A 265 17.72 -0.89 -10.46
N GLN A 266 17.71 -1.56 -9.31
CA GLN A 266 17.33 -2.97 -9.22
C GLN A 266 15.85 -3.07 -8.92
N GLU A 267 15.17 -3.99 -9.59
CA GLU A 267 13.73 -4.23 -9.48
C GLU A 267 13.47 -5.64 -8.98
N ASP A 268 12.51 -5.76 -8.07
CA ASP A 268 11.81 -6.99 -7.71
C ASP A 268 10.40 -6.60 -7.27
N GLN A 269 9.45 -6.69 -8.20
CA GLN A 269 8.07 -6.24 -7.99
C GLN A 269 7.10 -7.26 -8.58
N VAL A 270 5.91 -7.40 -8.01
CA VAL A 270 4.84 -8.23 -8.55
C VAL A 270 3.67 -7.32 -8.92
N PHE A 271 3.22 -7.46 -10.16
CA PHE A 271 2.08 -6.72 -10.69
C PHE A 271 0.84 -7.58 -10.76
N MET A 272 -0.28 -7.01 -10.37
CA MET A 272 -1.59 -7.63 -10.45
C MET A 272 -2.32 -7.13 -11.69
N LEU A 273 -2.87 -8.05 -12.49
CA LEU A 273 -3.65 -7.72 -13.68
C LEU A 273 -5.05 -8.30 -13.62
N ARG A 274 -5.99 -7.57 -14.24
CA ARG A 274 -7.39 -7.98 -14.43
C ARG A 274 -7.79 -7.86 -15.89
N ALA A 275 -8.70 -8.71 -16.31
CA ALA A 275 -9.44 -8.57 -17.55
C ALA A 275 -10.58 -7.55 -17.37
N GLU A 276 -10.46 -6.40 -18.03
CA GLU A 276 -11.49 -5.36 -18.07
C GLU A 276 -11.84 -5.05 -19.53
N ASP A 277 -13.13 -4.99 -19.85
CA ASP A 277 -13.63 -4.67 -21.20
C ASP A 277 -12.98 -5.52 -22.32
N GLY A 278 -12.66 -6.79 -22.03
CA GLY A 278 -12.07 -7.73 -22.98
C GLY A 278 -10.56 -7.56 -23.21
N ARG A 279 -9.84 -6.84 -22.34
CA ARG A 279 -8.37 -6.70 -22.40
C ARG A 279 -7.75 -6.79 -21.00
N TRP A 280 -6.46 -7.10 -20.96
CA TRP A 280 -5.69 -7.06 -19.72
C TRP A 280 -5.35 -5.62 -19.34
N VAL A 281 -5.40 -5.32 -18.05
CA VAL A 281 -4.97 -4.05 -17.44
C VAL A 281 -4.26 -4.31 -16.12
N VAL A 282 -3.28 -3.47 -15.77
CA VAL A 282 -2.59 -3.46 -14.48
C VAL A 282 -3.49 -2.80 -13.44
N CYS A 283 -3.65 -3.45 -12.30
CA CYS A 283 -4.41 -2.97 -11.15
C CYS A 283 -3.53 -2.60 -9.97
N GLU A 284 -2.28 -3.06 -10.00
CA GLU A 284 -1.26 -2.84 -8.98
C GLU A 284 0.12 -3.22 -9.52
#